data_AF-A0A6P5AUT6-F1
#
_entry.id   AF-A0A6P5AUT6-F1
#
_cell.length_a   1.000
_cell.length_b   1.000
_cell.length_c   1.000
_cell.angle_alpha   90.00
_cell.angle_beta   90.00
_cell.angle_gamma   90.00
#
_symmetry.space_group_name_H-M   'P 1'
#
loop_
_entity.id
_entity.type
_entity.pdbx_description
1 polymer ?
#
loop_
_entity_poly.entity_id
_entity_poly.type
_entity_poly.pdbx_seq_one_letter_code
_entity_poly.pdbx_strand_id
1 'polypeptide(L)'
;MDAVLQLARRKPVRSRAVLLVVLVATLALQSDAFFFWQFMGGGGSDCGFRPYVQGTIATGCMYPYTHGETCYFRCWFGWVPVSGDQRIVARTCQEDGTWSGDSFTCRRVGFFGKK
;
A
#
# COMPACT_ATOMS: atom_id res chain seq x y z
N MET A 1 -11.78 -42.00 -34.44
CA MET A 1 -10.98 -40.97 -33.73
C MET A 1 -11.03 -39.71 -34.56
N ASP A 2 -12.15 -38.98 -34.50
CA ASP A 2 -12.50 -37.98 -35.54
C ASP A 2 -12.74 -36.56 -34.98
N ALA A 3 -12.43 -36.34 -33.69
CA ALA A 3 -12.63 -35.05 -33.03
C ALA A 3 -11.38 -34.13 -33.06
N VAL A 4 -10.19 -34.63 -33.43
CA VAL A 4 -8.93 -33.85 -33.43
C VAL A 4 -8.71 -33.10 -34.76
N LEU A 5 -9.27 -33.59 -35.87
CA LEU A 5 -9.04 -33.00 -37.20
C LEU A 5 -9.87 -31.73 -37.51
N GLN A 6 -10.83 -31.35 -36.64
CA GLN A 6 -11.68 -30.16 -36.85
C GLN A 6 -11.12 -28.87 -36.23
N LEU A 7 -10.07 -28.94 -35.40
CA LEU A 7 -9.48 -27.75 -34.76
C LEU A 7 -8.38 -27.07 -35.61
N ALA A 8 -7.81 -27.77 -36.59
CA ALA A 8 -6.71 -27.27 -37.42
C ALA A 8 -7.15 -26.54 -38.71
N ARG A 9 -8.45 -26.39 -38.96
CA ARG A 9 -9.00 -25.58 -40.07
C ARG A 9 -9.86 -24.43 -39.56
N ARG A 10 -9.37 -23.65 -38.59
CA ARG A 10 -9.85 -22.27 -38.48
C ARG A 10 -9.34 -21.52 -39.72
N LYS A 11 -10.23 -21.34 -40.70
CA LYS A 11 -9.95 -20.56 -41.92
C LYS A 11 -9.23 -19.27 -41.49
N PRO A 12 -8.11 -18.87 -42.12
CA PRO A 12 -7.51 -17.58 -41.83
C PRO A 12 -8.61 -16.54 -42.11
N VAL A 13 -9.00 -15.78 -41.09
CA VAL A 13 -10.07 -14.80 -41.19
C VAL A 13 -9.57 -13.67 -42.11
N ARG A 14 -9.74 -13.88 -43.42
CA ARG A 14 -9.33 -13.01 -44.54
C ARG A 14 -10.22 -11.77 -44.68
N SER A 15 -10.81 -11.30 -43.58
CA SER A 15 -11.48 -10.01 -43.59
C SER A 15 -10.44 -8.93 -43.29
N ARG A 16 -10.25 -8.00 -44.23
CA ARG A 16 -9.38 -6.82 -44.03
C ARG A 16 -9.71 -6.11 -42.72
N ALA A 17 -10.99 -6.06 -42.34
CA ALA A 17 -11.44 -5.51 -41.06
C ALA A 17 -10.90 -6.29 -39.86
N VAL A 18 -10.86 -7.63 -39.91
CA VAL A 18 -10.34 -8.44 -38.79
C VAL A 18 -8.83 -8.35 -38.68
N LEU A 19 -8.10 -8.31 -39.80
CA LEU A 19 -6.66 -8.05 -39.78
C LEU A 19 -6.34 -6.65 -39.22
N LEU A 20 -7.12 -5.64 -39.61
CA LEU A 20 -6.99 -4.28 -39.08
C LEU A 20 -7.31 -4.23 -37.57
N VAL A 21 -8.36 -4.92 -37.12
CA VAL A 21 -8.71 -5.00 -35.69
C VAL A 21 -7.60 -5.66 -34.87
N VAL A 22 -7.02 -6.77 -35.37
CA VAL A 22 -5.91 -7.46 -34.69
C VAL A 22 -4.66 -6.56 -34.66
N LEU A 23 -4.32 -5.89 -35.76
CA LEU A 23 -3.17 -4.98 -35.82
C LEU A 23 -3.32 -3.78 -34.88
N VAL A 24 -4.52 -3.16 -34.85
CA VAL A 24 -4.83 -2.06 -33.93
C VAL A 24 -4.74 -2.52 -32.47
N ALA A 25 -5.25 -3.71 -32.15
CA ALA A 25 -5.15 -4.27 -30.80
C ALA A 25 -3.69 -4.56 -30.40
N THR A 26 -2.87 -5.11 -31.30
CA THR A 26 -1.44 -5.34 -31.03
C THR A 26 -0.66 -4.03 -30.87
N LEU A 27 -1.00 -2.99 -31.63
CA LEU A 27 -0.40 -1.66 -31.50
C LEU A 27 -0.81 -0.97 -30.20
N ALA A 28 -2.05 -1.16 -29.74
CA ALA A 28 -2.50 -0.68 -28.43
C ALA A 28 -1.79 -1.40 -27.27
N LEU A 29 -1.55 -2.72 -27.41
CA LEU A 29 -0.80 -3.54 -26.44
C LEU A 29 0.70 -3.22 -26.39
N GLN A 30 1.28 -2.70 -27.47
CA GLN A 30 2.68 -2.26 -27.55
C GLN A 30 2.89 -0.77 -27.29
N SER A 31 1.82 -0.01 -27.00
CA SER A 31 1.99 1.38 -26.63
C SER A 31 2.62 1.45 -25.22
N ASP A 32 3.93 1.69 -25.18
CA ASP A 32 4.71 1.89 -23.95
C ASP A 32 4.08 2.95 -23.02
N ALA A 33 3.23 3.83 -23.55
CA ALA A 33 2.46 4.81 -22.79
C ALA A 33 1.43 4.19 -21.82
N PHE A 34 0.78 3.07 -22.17
CA PHE A 34 -0.22 2.42 -21.29
C PHE A 34 0.46 1.68 -20.13
N PHE A 35 1.58 1.01 -20.41
CA PHE A 35 2.43 0.41 -19.38
C PHE A 35 3.07 1.49 -18.50
N PHE A 36 3.59 2.58 -19.07
CA PHE A 36 4.22 3.64 -18.28
C PHE A 36 3.20 4.39 -17.42
N TRP A 37 1.96 4.61 -17.88
CA TRP A 37 0.92 5.25 -17.06
C TRP A 37 0.42 4.32 -15.94
N GLN A 38 0.29 3.02 -16.20
CA GLN A 38 -0.15 2.05 -15.18
C GLN A 38 0.95 1.65 -14.18
N PHE A 39 2.23 1.72 -14.56
CA PHE A 39 3.36 1.42 -13.67
C PHE A 39 3.95 2.67 -12.97
N MET A 40 3.79 3.88 -13.49
CA MET A 40 4.32 5.11 -12.88
C MET A 40 3.25 5.96 -12.17
N GLY A 41 1.97 5.59 -12.27
CA GLY A 41 0.83 6.35 -11.71
C GLY A 41 0.11 5.60 -10.60
N GLY A 42 0.78 5.32 -9.48
CA GLY A 42 0.14 4.53 -8.43
C GLY A 42 0.93 4.37 -7.14
N GLY A 43 1.64 5.41 -6.68
CA GLY A 43 2.06 5.47 -5.28
C GLY A 43 0.86 5.75 -4.37
N GLY A 44 -0.16 4.90 -4.44
CA GLY A 44 -1.24 4.90 -3.48
C GLY A 44 -0.61 4.58 -2.14
N SER A 45 -0.83 5.44 -1.15
CA SER A 45 -0.51 5.05 0.22
C SER A 45 -1.46 3.89 0.55
N ASP A 46 -0.91 2.67 0.66
CA ASP A 46 -1.71 1.47 0.95
C ASP A 46 -2.45 1.66 2.28
N CYS A 47 -1.80 2.34 3.23
CA CYS A 47 -2.42 2.77 4.48
C CYS A 47 -2.75 4.25 4.51
N GLY A 48 -3.87 4.56 5.17
CA GLY A 48 -4.23 5.93 5.52
C GLY A 48 -3.21 6.60 6.45
N PHE A 49 -3.46 7.88 6.78
CA PHE A 49 -2.63 8.60 7.75
C PHE A 49 -2.52 7.84 9.08
N ARG A 50 -1.33 7.91 9.66
CA ARG A 50 -1.05 7.31 10.97
C ARG A 50 -2.02 7.82 12.03
N PRO A 51 -2.41 6.97 13.01
CA PRO A 51 -3.22 7.42 14.13
C PRO A 51 -2.47 8.50 14.92
N TYR A 52 -3.15 9.62 15.14
CA TYR A 52 -2.61 10.69 15.98
C TYR A 52 -2.82 10.35 17.45
N VAL A 53 -1.71 10.16 18.18
CA VAL A 53 -1.73 9.94 19.62
C VAL A 53 -1.07 11.12 20.31
N GLN A 54 -1.79 11.76 21.24
CA GLN A 54 -1.29 12.93 21.94
C GLN A 54 -0.06 12.61 22.80
N GLY A 55 0.93 13.51 22.78
CA GLY A 55 2.15 13.34 23.55
C GLY A 55 3.05 12.22 23.03
N THR A 56 2.86 11.79 21.78
CA THR A 56 3.74 10.83 21.10
C THR A 56 4.50 11.46 19.95
N ILE A 57 5.61 10.83 19.61
CA ILE A 57 6.37 11.10 18.38
C ILE A 57 6.52 9.78 17.61
N ALA A 58 6.20 9.82 16.32
CA ALA A 58 6.37 8.71 15.40
C ALA A 58 7.73 8.82 14.70
N THR A 59 8.42 7.69 14.55
CA THR A 59 9.75 7.58 13.92
C THR A 59 9.81 6.33 13.05
N GLY A 60 10.73 6.29 12.09
CA GLY A 60 10.97 5.11 11.26
C GLY A 60 10.02 4.92 10.07
N CYS A 61 9.16 5.91 9.77
CA CYS A 61 8.26 5.85 8.63
C CYS A 61 7.89 7.25 8.12
N MET A 62 7.60 7.36 6.82
CA MET A 62 7.31 8.64 6.15
C MET A 62 6.25 8.47 5.07
N TYR A 63 5.34 9.43 4.94
CA TYR A 63 4.35 9.42 3.86
C TYR A 63 5.07 9.51 2.49
N PRO A 64 4.66 8.73 1.47
CA PRO A 64 3.53 7.80 1.42
C PRO A 64 3.79 6.46 2.11
N TYR A 65 2.78 5.94 2.83
CA TYR A 65 2.90 4.67 3.55
C TYR A 65 2.62 3.47 2.67
N THR A 66 3.52 2.50 2.64
CA THR A 66 3.33 1.26 1.86
C THR A 66 3.01 0.08 2.77
N HIS A 67 2.33 -0.93 2.21
CA HIS A 67 2.05 -2.17 2.92
C HIS A 67 3.33 -2.79 3.52
N GLY A 68 3.25 -3.21 4.78
CA GLY A 68 4.39 -3.76 5.53
C GLY A 68 5.32 -2.72 6.14
N GLU A 69 5.16 -1.43 5.88
CA GLU A 69 5.94 -0.38 6.54
C GLU A 69 5.63 -0.31 8.04
N THR A 70 6.65 -0.13 8.86
CA THR A 70 6.50 -0.12 10.32
C THR A 70 6.95 1.20 10.95
N CYS A 71 6.05 1.81 11.71
CA CYS A 71 6.23 3.03 12.45
C CYS A 71 6.43 2.79 13.94
N TYR A 72 7.38 3.50 14.55
CA TYR A 72 7.64 3.43 15.98
C TYR A 72 7.14 4.68 16.69
N PHE A 73 6.20 4.49 17.61
CA PHE A 73 5.62 5.53 18.44
C PHE A 73 6.24 5.49 19.82
N ARG A 74 6.68 6.64 20.32
CA ARG A 74 7.19 6.78 21.69
C ARG A 74 6.64 8.03 22.34
N CYS A 75 6.53 8.04 23.67
CA CYS A 75 6.11 9.23 24.40
C CYS A 75 7.15 10.36 24.26
N TRP A 76 6.67 11.60 24.17
CA TRP A 76 7.51 12.79 24.18
C TRP A 76 8.23 12.94 25.53
N PHE A 77 9.33 13.70 25.58
CA PHE A 77 10.01 14.01 26.83
C PHE A 77 9.06 14.61 27.87
N GLY A 78 9.10 14.09 29.11
CA GLY A 78 8.15 14.47 30.16
C GLY A 78 6.78 13.80 30.06
N TRP A 79 6.60 12.81 29.19
CA TRP A 79 5.41 11.97 29.11
C TRP A 79 5.77 10.49 29.35
N VAL A 80 4.85 9.75 29.96
CA VAL A 80 4.98 8.31 30.27
C VAL A 80 3.81 7.53 29.71
N PRO A 81 4.00 6.28 29.25
CA PRO A 81 2.90 5.45 28.77
C PRO A 81 1.91 5.18 29.92
N VAL A 82 0.61 5.21 29.60
CA VAL A 82 -0.47 4.91 30.55
C VAL A 82 -0.79 3.42 30.59
N SER A 83 -0.67 2.76 29.44
CA SER A 83 -1.00 1.35 29.25
C SER A 83 0.17 0.65 28.56
N GLY A 84 0.79 -0.28 29.27
CA GLY A 84 1.94 -1.07 28.82
C GLY A 84 3.28 -0.59 29.38
N ASP A 85 4.14 -1.55 29.72
CA ASP A 85 5.53 -1.30 30.16
C ASP A 85 6.42 -0.80 29.01
N GLN A 86 5.92 -0.90 27.78
CA GLN A 86 6.63 -0.56 26.56
C GLN A 86 6.63 0.95 26.35
N ARG A 87 7.82 1.56 26.41
CA ARG A 87 8.01 2.99 26.08
C ARG A 87 7.88 3.30 24.60
N ILE A 88 7.99 2.28 23.74
CA ILE A 88 7.97 2.36 22.29
C ILE A 88 7.02 1.29 21.76
N VAL A 89 6.10 1.66 20.87
CA VAL A 89 5.14 0.76 20.22
C VAL A 89 5.36 0.78 18.71
N ALA A 90 5.50 -0.39 18.11
CA ALA A 90 5.57 -0.55 16.66
C ALA A 90 4.16 -0.70 16.07
N ARG A 91 3.92 -0.04 14.93
CA ARG A 91 2.67 -0.07 14.17
C ARG A 91 2.99 -0.38 12.73
N THR A 92 2.42 -1.45 12.21
CA THR A 92 2.68 -1.88 10.84
C THR A 92 1.47 -1.57 9.97
N CYS A 93 1.72 -1.05 8.78
CA CYS A 93 0.71 -0.87 7.76
C CYS A 93 0.28 -2.25 7.24
N GLN A 94 -1.00 -2.59 7.46
CA GLN A 94 -1.58 -3.87 7.06
C GLN A 94 -2.11 -3.82 5.62
N GLU A 95 -2.49 -4.98 5.08
CA GLU A 95 -2.96 -5.10 3.68
C GLU A 95 -4.36 -4.49 3.51
N ASP A 96 -5.12 -4.41 4.59
CA ASP A 96 -6.44 -3.77 4.67
C ASP A 96 -6.37 -2.24 4.74
N GLY A 97 -5.16 -1.66 4.66
CA GLY A 97 -4.92 -0.21 4.75
C GLY A 97 -5.04 0.37 6.16
N THR A 98 -5.12 -0.48 7.19
CA THR A 98 -5.16 -0.06 8.59
C THR A 98 -3.81 -0.22 9.28
N TRP A 99 -3.61 0.54 10.37
CA TRP A 99 -2.42 0.41 11.20
C TRP A 99 -2.63 -0.63 12.30
N SER A 100 -1.71 -1.58 12.44
CA SER A 100 -1.81 -2.67 13.43
C SER A 100 -1.68 -2.19 14.89
N GLY A 101 -2.21 -2.96 15.86
CA GLY A 101 -1.99 -2.80 17.31
C GLY A 101 -3.08 -2.04 18.10
N ASP A 102 -2.95 -2.01 19.44
CA ASP A 102 -3.95 -1.46 20.37
C ASP A 102 -3.69 -0.01 20.80
N SER A 103 -4.71 0.75 21.22
CA SER A 103 -4.58 2.16 21.61
C SER A 103 -3.36 2.44 22.52
N PHE A 104 -2.37 3.17 22.01
CA PHE A 104 -1.22 3.65 22.78
C PHE A 104 -1.56 5.02 23.34
N THR A 105 -1.33 5.27 24.64
CA THR A 105 -1.64 6.57 25.26
C THR A 105 -0.49 7.00 26.17
N CYS A 106 -0.11 8.28 26.07
CA CYS A 106 0.88 8.90 26.94
C CYS A 106 0.21 9.89 27.90
N ARG A 107 0.70 9.93 29.14
CA ARG A 107 0.32 10.91 30.16
C ARG A 107 1.49 11.80 30.50
N ARG A 108 1.25 13.11 30.57
CA ARG A 108 2.26 14.09 30.97
C ARG A 108 2.64 13.86 32.44
N VAL A 109 3.92 13.71 32.70
CA VAL A 109 4.48 13.77 34.05
C VAL A 109 4.58 15.24 34.39
N GLY A 110 3.78 15.70 35.35
CA GLY A 110 3.94 17.04 35.88
C GLY A 110 5.29 17.16 36.58
N PHE A 111 6.06 18.20 36.28
CA PHE A 111 7.25 18.60 37.05
C PHE A 111 6.90 19.18 38.43
N PHE A 112 5.71 18.88 38.97
CA PHE A 112 5.33 19.33 40.31
C PHE A 112 6.23 18.58 41.30
N GLY A 113 7.17 19.34 41.85
CA GLY A 113 8.43 18.87 42.39
C GLY A 113 8.30 17.84 43.50
N LYS A 114 9.23 16.90 43.48
CA LYS A 114 9.71 16.34 44.74
C LYS A 114 10.57 17.41 45.39
N LYS A 115 9.99 18.13 46.36
CA LYS A 115 10.78 18.79 47.40
C LYS A 115 11.40 17.74 48.30
#